data_AF-Q0CMD5-F1
#
_entry.id   AF-Q0CMD5-F1
#
_cell.length_a   1.000
_cell.length_b   1.000
_cell.length_c   1.000
_cell.angle_alpha   90.00
_cell.angle_beta   90.00
_cell.angle_gamma   90.00
#
_symmetry.space_group_name_H-M   'P 1'
#
loop_
_entity.id
_entity.type
_entity.pdbx_description
1 polymer ?
#
loop_
_entity_poly.entity_id
_entity_poly.type
_entity_poly.pdbx_seq_one_letter_code
_entity_poly.pdbx_strand_id
1 'polypeptide(L)'
;MNDATTSLLTEHFSYTPLSLIDDVINSINNLIYQAISSLESGLLSTPPERLGFSHAANGSTIPDTDEDGNVVYPEARLEIENGLHQLETLLESTVDKAFDKFEIVVLRNTFRVDEELLGWVRLKHYENLTLRPPPDAPTPESILAQRRKLQETKKLNRLLKQECARNDAIISQLRSIVSAVHATDTSKPATAKEESGTPAPETNGLDLSFLTSSPAARQLRVGVDAGSSAIAGFAGNPEAAPTSLGDFAETRRWIRDPAKTRRESGLH
;
A
#
# COMPACT_ATOMS: atom_id res chain seq x y z
N MET A 1 -7.87 -27.54 -23.19
CA MET A 1 -8.40 -26.24 -22.72
C MET A 1 -7.53 -25.18 -23.37
N ASN A 2 -8.09 -24.12 -23.96
CA ASN A 2 -7.26 -23.10 -24.62
C ASN A 2 -6.66 -22.17 -23.57
N ASP A 3 -5.36 -21.88 -23.64
CA ASP A 3 -4.67 -21.05 -22.64
C ASP A 3 -5.33 -19.67 -22.48
N ALA A 4 -5.85 -19.09 -23.57
CA ALA A 4 -6.60 -17.84 -23.53
C ALA A 4 -7.92 -17.93 -22.74
N THR A 5 -8.66 -19.04 -22.89
CA THR A 5 -9.89 -19.29 -22.11
C THR A 5 -9.55 -19.46 -20.63
N THR A 6 -8.49 -20.21 -20.32
CA THR A 6 -8.05 -20.46 -18.95
C THR A 6 -7.58 -19.17 -18.29
N SER A 7 -6.83 -18.31 -18.99
CA SER A 7 -6.39 -17.01 -18.49
C SER A 7 -7.58 -16.09 -18.21
N LEU A 8 -8.53 -16.00 -19.14
CA LEU A 8 -9.72 -15.15 -19.00
C LEU A 8 -10.60 -15.60 -17.83
N LEU A 9 -10.84 -16.91 -17.71
CA LEU A 9 -11.63 -17.47 -16.61
C LEU A 9 -10.90 -17.32 -15.27
N THR A 10 -9.59 -17.56 -15.24
CA THR A 10 -8.77 -17.40 -14.03
C THR A 10 -8.77 -15.95 -13.56
N GLU A 11 -8.67 -14.99 -14.49
CA GLU A 11 -8.76 -13.57 -14.16
C GLU A 11 -10.16 -13.19 -13.66
N HIS A 12 -11.22 -13.71 -14.29
CA HIS A 12 -12.60 -13.45 -13.88
C HIS A 12 -12.91 -14.00 -12.47
N PHE A 13 -12.52 -15.25 -12.20
CA PHE A 13 -12.80 -15.93 -10.94
C PHE A 13 -11.77 -15.62 -9.85
N SER A 14 -10.60 -15.08 -10.20
CA SER A 14 -9.45 -14.91 -9.31
C SER A 14 -8.83 -16.22 -8.80
N TYR A 15 -9.25 -17.35 -9.36
CA TYR A 15 -8.71 -18.70 -9.12
C TYR A 15 -8.84 -19.52 -10.39
N THR A 16 -8.03 -20.58 -10.53
CA THR A 16 -8.15 -21.46 -11.69
C THR A 16 -9.37 -22.37 -11.53
N PRO A 17 -10.17 -22.62 -12.59
CA PRO A 17 -11.29 -23.55 -12.51
C PRO A 17 -10.91 -24.94 -12.01
N LEU A 18 -9.68 -25.38 -12.26
CA LEU A 18 -9.14 -26.65 -11.77
C LEU A 18 -9.06 -26.66 -10.23
N SER A 19 -8.55 -25.58 -9.62
CA SER A 19 -8.47 -25.46 -8.15
C SER A 19 -9.83 -25.57 -7.46
N LEU A 20 -10.90 -25.04 -8.07
CA LEU A 20 -12.25 -25.18 -7.52
C LEU A 20 -12.71 -26.65 -7.51
N ILE A 21 -12.38 -27.40 -8.57
CA ILE A 21 -12.75 -28.81 -8.67
C ILE A 21 -11.95 -29.63 -7.66
N ASP A 22 -10.66 -29.36 -7.51
CA ASP A 22 -9.81 -29.98 -6.48
C ASP A 22 -10.39 -29.78 -5.07
N ASP A 23 -10.79 -28.54 -4.75
CA ASP A 23 -11.43 -28.23 -3.46
C ASP A 23 -12.75 -28.98 -3.26
N VAL A 24 -13.56 -29.13 -4.32
CA VAL A 24 -14.80 -29.91 -4.29
C VAL A 24 -14.49 -31.40 -4.03
N ILE A 25 -13.56 -32.00 -4.76
CA ILE A 25 -13.17 -33.41 -4.58
C ILE A 25 -12.65 -33.65 -3.16
N ASN A 26 -11.78 -32.76 -2.67
CA ASN A 26 -11.28 -32.82 -1.29
C ASN A 26 -12.41 -32.73 -0.26
N SER A 27 -13.40 -31.85 -0.50
CA SER A 27 -14.54 -31.71 0.40
C SER A 27 -15.41 -32.97 0.46
N ILE A 28 -15.58 -33.66 -0.67
CA ILE A 28 -16.36 -34.88 -0.76
C ILE A 28 -15.65 -36.04 -0.10
N ASN A 29 -14.35 -36.21 -0.33
CA ASN A 29 -13.56 -37.24 0.35
C ASN A 29 -13.64 -37.06 1.87
N ASN A 30 -13.53 -35.82 2.38
CA ASN A 30 -13.71 -35.55 3.80
C ASN A 30 -15.12 -35.89 4.31
N LEU A 31 -16.17 -35.56 3.54
CA LEU A 31 -17.55 -35.88 3.89
C LEU A 31 -17.80 -37.39 3.92
N ILE A 32 -17.16 -38.14 3.02
CA ILE A 32 -17.25 -39.61 2.95
C ILE A 32 -16.72 -40.23 4.24
N TYR A 33 -15.49 -39.88 4.63
CA TYR A 33 -14.89 -40.40 5.86
C TYR A 33 -15.71 -40.01 7.09
N GLN A 34 -16.25 -38.78 7.12
CA GLN A 34 -17.12 -38.35 8.21
C GLN A 34 -18.44 -39.12 8.25
N ALA A 35 -19.07 -39.39 7.10
CA ALA A 35 -20.32 -40.13 7.01
C ALA A 35 -20.13 -41.60 7.43
N ILE A 36 -19.03 -42.23 6.99
CA ILE A 36 -18.67 -43.61 7.34
C ILE A 36 -18.41 -43.72 8.85
N SER A 37 -17.63 -42.80 9.43
CA SER A 37 -17.39 -42.77 10.88
C SER A 37 -18.67 -42.52 11.70
N SER A 38 -19.55 -41.63 11.21
CA SER A 38 -20.86 -41.42 11.83
C SER A 38 -21.75 -42.66 11.73
N LEU A 39 -21.67 -43.40 10.62
CA LEU A 39 -22.41 -44.64 10.42
C LEU A 39 -21.87 -45.74 11.35
N GLU A 40 -20.56 -45.88 11.48
CA GLU A 40 -19.91 -46.79 12.44
C GLU A 40 -20.41 -46.54 13.86
N SER A 41 -20.36 -45.28 14.29
CA SER A 41 -20.82 -44.86 15.62
C SER A 41 -22.32 -45.14 15.81
N GLY A 42 -23.13 -44.95 14.76
CA GLY A 42 -24.56 -45.24 14.77
C GLY A 42 -24.87 -46.73 14.86
N LEU A 43 -24.13 -47.57 14.14
CA LEU A 43 -24.30 -49.02 14.16
C LEU A 43 -23.81 -49.63 15.48
N LEU A 44 -22.67 -49.16 16.01
CA LEU A 44 -22.14 -49.63 17.30
C LEU A 44 -22.99 -49.19 18.50
N SER A 45 -23.70 -48.06 18.41
CA SER A 45 -24.63 -47.62 19.46
C SER A 45 -26.01 -48.28 19.37
N THR A 46 -26.32 -48.95 18.26
CA THR A 46 -27.58 -49.66 18.09
C THR A 46 -27.47 -51.07 18.70
N PRO A 47 -28.44 -51.52 19.51
CA PRO A 47 -28.39 -52.85 20.09
C PRO A 47 -28.37 -53.93 18.98
N PRO A 48 -27.50 -54.95 19.09
CA PRO A 48 -27.24 -55.93 18.04
C PRO A 48 -28.48 -56.74 17.62
N GLU A 49 -29.42 -56.96 18.54
CA GLU A 49 -30.69 -57.64 18.26
C GLU A 49 -31.54 -56.92 17.19
N ARG A 50 -31.47 -55.58 17.14
CA ARG A 50 -32.20 -54.78 16.13
C ARG A 50 -31.53 -54.81 14.76
N LEU A 51 -30.25 -55.10 14.72
CA LEU A 51 -29.47 -55.22 13.49
C LEU A 51 -29.64 -56.62 12.87
N GLY A 52 -30.37 -57.52 13.52
CA GLY A 52 -30.61 -58.88 13.04
C GLY A 52 -29.58 -59.89 13.55
N PHE A 53 -28.68 -59.51 14.45
CA PHE A 53 -27.84 -60.45 15.16
C PHE A 53 -28.70 -61.17 16.20
N SER A 54 -29.16 -62.36 15.84
CA SER A 54 -29.83 -63.28 16.75
C SER A 54 -28.88 -64.41 17.12
N HIS A 55 -28.92 -64.86 18.37
CA HIS A 55 -28.28 -66.10 18.78
C HIS A 55 -28.63 -67.24 17.81
N ALA A 56 -27.63 -67.98 17.36
CA ALA A 56 -27.89 -69.23 16.66
C ALA A 56 -28.82 -70.08 17.52
N ALA A 57 -30.00 -70.44 17.01
CA ALA A 57 -31.01 -71.23 17.72
C ALA A 57 -30.53 -72.66 18.09
N ASN A 58 -29.27 -72.97 17.83
CA ASN A 58 -28.61 -74.23 18.17
C ASN A 58 -28.00 -74.08 19.56
N GLY A 59 -28.72 -74.55 20.59
CA GLY A 59 -28.39 -74.41 22.02
C GLY A 59 -27.14 -75.14 22.52
N SER A 60 -26.00 -74.99 21.85
CA SER A 60 -24.71 -75.58 22.24
C SER A 60 -23.60 -74.56 22.54
N THR A 61 -23.80 -73.27 22.26
CA THR A 61 -22.77 -72.25 22.49
C THR A 61 -23.22 -71.33 23.63
N ILE A 62 -22.45 -71.33 24.72
CA ILE A 62 -22.66 -70.40 25.84
C ILE A 62 -22.44 -68.98 25.29
N PRO A 63 -23.40 -68.04 25.43
CA PRO A 63 -23.22 -66.68 24.97
C PRO A 63 -22.07 -66.02 25.75
N ASP A 64 -21.14 -65.38 25.04
CA ASP A 64 -20.09 -64.58 25.66
C ASP A 64 -20.72 -63.39 26.38
N THR A 65 -20.65 -63.38 27.71
CA THR A 65 -21.16 -62.28 28.57
C THR A 65 -20.01 -61.43 29.10
N ASP A 66 -20.21 -60.11 29.15
CA ASP A 66 -19.28 -59.19 29.81
C ASP A 66 -19.32 -59.31 31.35
N GLU A 67 -18.44 -58.57 32.05
CA GLU A 67 -18.40 -58.53 33.52
C GLU A 67 -19.74 -58.07 34.16
N ASP A 68 -20.62 -57.43 33.38
CA ASP A 68 -21.94 -56.96 33.79
C ASP A 68 -23.07 -57.95 33.44
N GLY A 69 -22.75 -59.09 32.82
CA GLY A 69 -23.70 -60.14 32.46
C GLY A 69 -24.55 -59.85 31.22
N ASN A 70 -24.19 -58.83 30.44
CA ASN A 70 -24.83 -58.55 29.16
C ASN A 70 -24.22 -59.44 28.07
N VAL A 71 -25.07 -59.95 27.17
CA VAL A 71 -24.59 -60.73 26.04
C VAL A 71 -23.82 -59.83 25.08
N VAL A 72 -22.55 -60.14 24.88
CA VAL A 72 -21.69 -59.48 23.91
C VAL A 72 -21.70 -60.29 22.63
N TYR A 73 -21.83 -59.59 21.51
CA TYR A 73 -21.70 -60.18 20.17
C TYR A 73 -20.38 -59.70 19.57
N PRO A 74 -19.23 -60.32 19.91
CA PRO A 74 -17.94 -59.90 19.37
C PRO A 74 -17.91 -60.05 17.84
N GLU A 75 -18.59 -61.07 17.31
CA GLU A 75 -18.74 -61.30 15.86
C GLU A 75 -19.51 -60.17 15.17
N ALA A 76 -20.52 -59.57 15.82
CA ALA A 76 -21.29 -58.48 15.24
C ALA A 76 -20.44 -57.22 15.02
N ARG A 77 -19.53 -56.91 15.96
CA ARG A 77 -18.61 -55.76 15.81
C ARG A 77 -17.67 -55.96 14.64
N LEU A 78 -17.10 -57.16 14.52
CA LEU A 78 -16.17 -57.52 13.46
C LEU A 78 -16.86 -57.58 12.09
N GLU A 79 -18.11 -58.06 12.02
CA GLU A 79 -18.91 -58.06 10.79
C GLU A 79 -19.28 -56.63 10.37
N ILE A 80 -19.66 -55.75 11.31
CA ILE A 80 -19.93 -54.34 11.04
C ILE A 80 -18.68 -53.64 10.51
N GLU A 81 -17.52 -53.84 11.15
CA GLU A 81 -16.24 -53.24 10.72
C GLU A 81 -15.86 -53.71 9.31
N ASN A 82 -15.94 -55.01 9.05
CA ASN A 82 -15.65 -55.57 7.72
C ASN A 82 -16.63 -55.07 6.65
N GLY A 83 -17.92 -55.02 6.95
CA GLY A 83 -18.95 -54.52 6.03
C GLY A 83 -18.79 -53.02 5.75
N LEU A 84 -18.45 -52.25 6.77
CA LEU A 84 -18.19 -50.82 6.64
C LEU A 84 -16.92 -50.56 5.81
N HIS A 85 -15.87 -51.34 6.01
CA HIS A 85 -14.64 -51.23 5.21
C HIS A 85 -14.87 -51.57 3.72
N GLN A 86 -15.70 -52.58 3.43
CA GLN A 86 -16.13 -52.88 2.06
C GLN A 86 -16.95 -51.73 1.46
N LEU A 87 -17.85 -51.13 2.24
CA LEU A 87 -18.63 -49.97 1.83
C LEU A 87 -17.74 -48.77 1.54
N GLU A 88 -16.75 -48.50 2.40
CA GLU A 88 -15.76 -47.43 2.22
C GLU A 88 -15.03 -47.60 0.89
N THR A 89 -14.45 -48.77 0.65
CA THR A 89 -13.73 -49.08 -0.60
C THR A 89 -14.64 -48.93 -1.82
N LEU A 90 -15.88 -49.39 -1.73
CA LEU A 90 -16.86 -49.27 -2.82
C LEU A 90 -17.23 -47.79 -3.07
N LEU A 91 -17.42 -47.01 -2.01
CA LEU A 91 -17.79 -45.61 -2.11
C LEU A 91 -16.63 -44.79 -2.69
N GLU A 92 -15.40 -45.01 -2.22
CA GLU A 92 -14.18 -44.38 -2.75
C GLU A 92 -14.07 -44.62 -4.27
N SER A 93 -14.13 -45.88 -4.71
CA SER A 93 -14.02 -46.21 -6.14
C SER A 93 -15.17 -45.66 -6.99
N THR A 94 -16.38 -45.58 -6.43
CA THR A 94 -17.55 -45.06 -7.14
C THR A 94 -17.52 -43.54 -7.25
N VAL A 95 -17.16 -42.87 -6.16
CA VAL A 95 -17.05 -41.42 -6.07
C VAL A 95 -15.91 -40.94 -6.94
N ASP A 96 -14.72 -41.53 -6.85
CA ASP A 96 -13.56 -41.21 -7.70
C ASP A 96 -13.96 -41.21 -9.19
N LYS A 97 -14.54 -42.32 -9.67
CA LYS A 97 -14.98 -42.46 -11.06
C LYS A 97 -16.12 -41.50 -11.46
N ALA A 98 -17.00 -41.14 -10.53
CA ALA A 98 -18.08 -40.19 -10.79
C ALA A 98 -17.55 -38.76 -10.85
N PHE A 99 -16.60 -38.44 -9.97
CA PHE A 99 -16.00 -37.11 -9.86
C PHE A 99 -14.95 -36.83 -10.95
N ASP A 100 -14.27 -37.85 -11.47
CA ASP A 100 -13.49 -37.77 -12.72
C ASP A 100 -14.38 -37.31 -13.90
N LYS A 101 -15.57 -37.89 -14.02
CA LYS A 101 -16.52 -37.52 -15.08
C LYS A 101 -17.09 -36.13 -14.85
N PHE A 102 -17.39 -35.79 -13.61
CA PHE A 102 -17.81 -34.46 -13.23
C PHE A 102 -16.76 -33.42 -13.59
N GLU A 103 -15.48 -33.64 -13.25
CA GLU A 103 -14.37 -32.76 -13.61
C GLU A 103 -14.36 -32.51 -15.12
N ILE A 104 -14.38 -33.59 -15.91
CA ILE A 104 -14.36 -33.50 -17.37
C ILE A 104 -15.56 -32.70 -17.88
N VAL A 105 -16.78 -32.99 -17.39
CA VAL A 105 -18.00 -32.31 -17.83
C VAL A 105 -17.97 -30.83 -17.46
N VAL A 106 -17.52 -30.49 -16.26
CA VAL A 106 -17.47 -29.11 -15.76
C VAL A 106 -16.41 -28.29 -16.50
N LEU A 107 -15.21 -28.83 -16.69
CA LEU A 107 -14.15 -28.16 -17.45
C LEU A 107 -14.50 -28.04 -18.95
N ARG A 108 -15.26 -29.00 -19.50
CA ARG A 108 -15.62 -29.00 -20.92
C ARG A 108 -16.85 -28.16 -21.24
N ASN A 109 -17.83 -28.09 -20.34
CA ASN A 109 -19.12 -27.45 -20.62
C ASN A 109 -19.31 -26.15 -19.83
N THR A 110 -19.10 -26.17 -18.52
CA THR A 110 -19.41 -25.03 -17.64
C THR A 110 -18.32 -23.97 -17.69
N PHE A 111 -17.05 -24.37 -17.61
CA PHE A 111 -15.89 -23.47 -17.69
C PHE A 111 -15.34 -23.39 -19.12
N ARG A 112 -16.24 -23.14 -20.07
CA ARG A 112 -15.89 -22.98 -21.48
C ARG A 112 -16.38 -21.63 -21.99
N VAL A 113 -15.54 -21.00 -22.81
CA VAL A 113 -15.91 -19.84 -23.61
C VAL A 113 -15.61 -20.22 -25.06
N ASP A 114 -16.57 -20.01 -25.96
CA ASP A 114 -16.37 -20.30 -27.38
C ASP A 114 -15.30 -19.39 -27.97
N GLU A 115 -14.45 -19.95 -28.84
CA GLU A 115 -13.28 -19.26 -29.40
C GLU A 115 -13.67 -18.02 -30.22
N GLU A 116 -14.80 -18.10 -30.92
CA GLU A 116 -15.35 -16.98 -31.70
C GLU A 116 -15.80 -15.81 -30.81
N LEU A 117 -16.21 -16.11 -29.57
CA LEU A 117 -16.68 -15.11 -28.61
C LEU A 117 -15.54 -14.53 -27.77
N LEU A 118 -14.38 -15.19 -27.67
CA LEU A 118 -13.26 -14.73 -26.85
C LEU A 118 -12.82 -13.30 -27.16
N GLY A 119 -12.87 -12.88 -28.43
CA GLY A 119 -12.52 -11.51 -28.82
C GLY A 119 -13.54 -10.45 -28.39
N TRP A 120 -14.77 -10.87 -28.07
CA TRP A 120 -15.88 -9.99 -27.69
C TRP A 120 -16.11 -9.97 -26.17
N VAL A 121 -15.58 -10.94 -25.43
CA VAL A 121 -15.67 -10.98 -23.98
C VAL A 121 -14.74 -9.96 -23.37
N ARG A 122 -15.30 -9.02 -22.61
CA ARG A 122 -14.55 -8.01 -21.84
C ARG A 122 -14.94 -8.09 -20.37
N LEU A 123 -13.94 -8.27 -19.50
CA LEU A 123 -14.17 -8.28 -18.06
C LEU A 123 -14.37 -6.84 -17.53
N LYS A 124 -15.05 -6.71 -16.40
CA LYS A 124 -15.44 -5.39 -15.84
C LYS A 124 -14.26 -4.46 -15.59
N HIS A 125 -13.13 -4.98 -15.11
CA HIS A 125 -11.94 -4.16 -14.85
C HIS A 125 -11.23 -3.69 -16.12
N TYR A 126 -11.55 -4.25 -17.29
CA TYR A 126 -11.08 -3.73 -18.57
C TYR A 126 -11.92 -2.55 -19.07
N GLU A 127 -13.08 -2.23 -18.51
CA GLU A 127 -14.02 -1.21 -19.03
C GLU A 127 -13.39 0.19 -19.17
N ASN A 128 -12.54 0.56 -18.21
CA ASN A 128 -11.84 1.85 -18.21
C ASN A 128 -10.40 1.76 -18.73
N LEU A 129 -9.96 0.56 -19.13
CA LEU A 129 -8.63 0.35 -19.66
C LEU A 129 -8.63 0.54 -21.18
N THR A 130 -7.91 1.57 -21.62
CA THR A 130 -7.65 1.76 -23.05
C THR A 130 -6.30 1.11 -23.36
N LEU A 131 -6.32 -0.11 -23.90
CA LEU A 131 -5.11 -0.88 -24.23
C LEU A 131 -4.26 -0.24 -25.33
N ARG A 132 -4.87 0.61 -26.17
CA ARG A 132 -4.18 1.40 -27.18
C ARG A 132 -4.19 2.86 -26.75
N PRO A 133 -3.13 3.36 -26.10
CA PRO A 133 -3.11 4.76 -25.69
C PRO A 133 -3.30 5.64 -26.93
N PRO A 134 -4.18 6.65 -26.88
CA PRO A 134 -4.28 7.63 -27.95
C PRO A 134 -2.92 8.30 -28.16
N PRO A 135 -2.62 8.84 -29.36
CA PRO A 135 -1.34 9.50 -29.63
C PRO A 135 -1.05 10.69 -28.70
N ASP A 136 -2.10 11.22 -28.05
CA ASP A 136 -2.05 12.32 -27.08
C ASP A 136 -2.01 11.84 -25.62
N ALA A 137 -1.77 10.54 -25.38
CA ALA A 137 -1.67 10.00 -24.04
C ALA A 137 -0.43 10.58 -23.33
N PRO A 138 -0.55 11.03 -22.07
CA PRO A 138 0.56 11.60 -21.34
C PRO A 138 1.66 10.57 -21.13
N THR A 139 2.80 10.78 -21.79
CA THR A 139 4.00 9.98 -21.60
C THR A 139 4.56 10.16 -20.18
N PRO A 140 5.28 9.17 -19.63
CA PRO A 140 5.90 9.33 -18.32
C PRO A 140 6.85 10.54 -18.27
N GLU A 141 7.49 10.86 -19.39
CA GLU A 141 8.34 12.04 -19.52
C GLU A 141 7.56 13.36 -19.44
N SER A 142 6.39 13.45 -20.08
CA SER A 142 5.55 14.65 -20.00
C SER A 142 5.03 14.87 -18.58
N ILE A 143 4.67 13.80 -17.87
CA ILE A 143 4.27 13.84 -16.47
C ILE A 143 5.42 14.33 -15.59
N LEU A 144 6.64 13.84 -15.81
CA LEU A 144 7.82 14.27 -15.05
C LEU A 144 8.16 15.74 -15.34
N ALA A 145 8.08 16.17 -16.59
CA ALA A 145 8.27 17.56 -16.98
C ALA A 145 7.24 18.47 -16.28
N GLN A 146 5.97 18.06 -16.26
CA GLN A 146 4.90 18.80 -15.58
C GLN A 146 5.10 18.84 -14.06
N ARG A 147 5.59 17.74 -13.46
CA ARG A 147 5.96 17.70 -12.03
C ARG A 147 7.09 18.66 -11.71
N ARG A 148 8.15 18.70 -12.52
CA ARG A 148 9.26 19.67 -12.36
C ARG A 148 8.75 21.11 -12.50
N LYS A 149 7.94 21.37 -13.53
CA LYS A 149 7.32 22.69 -13.74
C LYS A 149 6.47 23.14 -12.55
N LEU A 150 5.68 22.24 -11.97
CA LEU A 150 4.91 22.52 -10.75
C LEU A 150 5.81 22.81 -9.54
N GLN A 151 6.92 22.08 -9.38
CA GLN A 151 7.88 22.33 -8.30
C GLN A 151 8.51 23.72 -8.41
N GLU A 152 8.98 24.10 -9.60
CA GLU A 152 9.57 25.42 -9.83
C GLU A 152 8.54 26.54 -9.66
N THR A 153 7.31 26.33 -10.16
CA THR A 153 6.21 27.30 -9.98
C THR A 153 5.88 27.51 -8.51
N LYS A 154 5.86 26.43 -7.70
CA LYS A 154 5.64 26.51 -6.26
C LYS A 154 6.78 27.23 -5.55
N LYS A 155 8.03 26.98 -5.93
CA LYS A 155 9.21 27.67 -5.39
C LYS A 155 9.16 29.16 -5.68
N LEU A 156 8.86 29.54 -6.92
CA LEU A 156 8.70 30.93 -7.34
C LEU A 156 7.56 31.62 -6.58
N ASN A 157 6.40 30.96 -6.45
CA ASN A 157 5.25 31.51 -5.72
C ASN A 157 5.60 31.82 -4.25
N ARG A 158 6.37 30.94 -3.60
CA ARG A 158 6.84 31.16 -2.21
C ARG A 158 7.74 32.39 -2.12
N LEU A 159 8.69 32.53 -3.05
CA LEU A 159 9.60 33.69 -3.09
C LEU A 159 8.84 34.99 -3.35
N LEU A 160 7.92 35.00 -4.32
CA LEU A 160 7.09 36.16 -4.60
C LEU A 160 6.25 36.58 -3.39
N LYS A 161 5.65 35.63 -2.67
CA LYS A 161 4.89 35.93 -1.45
C LYS A 161 5.77 36.54 -0.35
N GLN A 162 7.00 36.06 -0.22
CA GLN A 162 7.97 36.62 0.74
C GLN A 162 8.34 38.07 0.37
N GLU A 163 8.59 38.35 -0.91
CA GLU A 163 8.90 39.70 -1.38
C GLU A 163 7.69 40.64 -1.28
N CYS A 164 6.48 40.18 -1.59
CA CYS A 164 5.25 40.95 -1.37
C CYS A 164 5.11 41.34 0.11
N ALA A 165 5.26 40.39 1.04
CA ALA A 165 5.18 40.67 2.47
C ALA A 165 6.27 41.66 2.93
N ARG A 166 7.47 41.57 2.36
CA ARG A 166 8.57 42.52 2.64
C ARG A 166 8.24 43.92 2.12
N ASN A 167 7.75 44.02 0.89
CA ASN A 167 7.36 45.29 0.28
C ASN A 167 6.20 45.93 1.05
N ASP A 168 5.21 45.16 1.48
CA ASP A 168 4.10 45.65 2.30
C ASP A 168 4.59 46.21 3.65
N ALA A 169 5.55 45.54 4.30
CA ALA A 169 6.17 46.03 5.53
C ALA A 169 6.93 47.35 5.30
N ILE A 170 7.74 47.45 4.24
CA ILE A 170 8.46 48.69 3.90
C ILE A 170 7.47 49.82 3.59
N ILE A 171 6.43 49.56 2.80
CA ILE A 171 5.40 50.55 2.48
C ILE A 171 4.71 51.03 3.77
N SER A 172 4.42 50.13 4.71
CA SER A 172 3.83 50.51 6.00
C SER A 172 4.75 51.41 6.82
N GLN A 173 6.07 51.14 6.83
CA GLN A 173 7.06 51.95 7.53
C GLN A 173 7.23 53.32 6.87
N LEU A 174 7.33 53.39 5.54
CA LEU A 174 7.41 54.64 4.79
C LEU A 174 6.15 55.49 5.02
N ARG A 175 4.96 54.88 4.98
CA ARG A 175 3.71 55.58 5.31
C ARG A 175 3.70 56.10 6.74
N SER A 176 4.24 55.36 7.70
CA SER A 176 4.39 55.81 9.09
C SER A 176 5.33 57.01 9.20
N ILE A 177 6.48 57.00 8.50
CA ILE A 177 7.44 58.12 8.51
C ILE A 177 6.81 59.36 7.88
N VAL A 178 6.17 59.23 6.72
CA VAL A 178 5.46 60.36 6.07
C VAL A 178 4.36 60.91 6.98
N SER A 179 3.61 60.04 7.65
CA SER A 179 2.57 60.46 8.61
C SER A 179 3.15 61.21 9.81
N ALA A 180 4.31 60.77 10.33
CA ALA A 180 5.00 61.45 11.43
C ALA A 180 5.53 62.84 11.03
N VAL A 181 6.08 62.98 9.81
CA VAL A 181 6.54 64.27 9.27
C VAL A 181 5.37 65.25 9.08
N HIS A 182 4.24 64.79 8.54
CA HIS A 182 3.03 65.63 8.46
C HIS A 182 2.47 66.02 9.83
N ALA A 183 2.60 65.16 10.85
CA ALA A 183 2.20 65.50 12.21
C ALA A 183 3.10 66.60 12.82
N THR A 184 4.40 66.62 12.51
CA THR A 184 5.34 67.66 13.00
C THR A 184 5.17 69.01 12.31
N ASP A 185 4.71 69.05 11.06
CA ASP A 185 4.41 70.31 10.34
C ASP A 185 3.13 71.00 10.86
N THR A 186 2.25 70.27 11.54
CA THR A 186 0.97 70.82 12.04
C THR A 186 1.10 71.45 13.45
N SER A 187 2.27 71.37 14.09
CA SER A 187 2.52 71.93 15.43
C SER A 187 3.54 73.08 15.45
N LYS A 188 3.27 74.15 14.69
CA LYS A 188 3.78 75.51 15.00
C LYS A 188 3.10 76.58 14.12
N PRO A 189 2.39 77.55 14.73
CA PRO A 189 2.66 78.95 14.36
C PRO A 189 2.69 79.91 15.57
N ALA A 190 3.16 81.13 15.28
CA ALA A 190 3.46 82.29 16.15
C ALA A 190 4.91 82.29 16.69
N THR A 191 5.78 83.30 16.45
CA THR A 191 5.54 84.72 16.11
C THR A 191 6.85 85.37 15.64
N ALA A 192 6.74 86.28 14.66
CA ALA A 192 7.50 87.55 14.47
C ALA A 192 9.03 87.56 14.31
N LYS A 193 9.50 88.02 13.13
CA LYS A 193 10.06 89.36 12.81
C LYS A 193 11.26 89.30 11.85
N GLU A 194 11.15 90.11 10.80
CA GLU A 194 12.20 90.48 9.85
C GLU A 194 13.33 91.25 10.54
N GLU A 195 14.59 90.92 10.21
CA GLU A 195 15.66 91.91 9.98
C GLU A 195 16.89 91.26 9.31
N SER A 196 17.60 92.10 8.58
CA SER A 196 18.66 91.84 7.60
C SER A 196 19.98 91.32 8.15
N GLY A 197 20.70 90.52 7.34
CA GLY A 197 22.15 90.35 7.45
C GLY A 197 22.68 89.08 6.78
N THR A 198 23.39 89.22 5.65
CA THR A 198 24.23 88.17 5.05
C THR A 198 25.50 87.98 5.91
N PRO A 199 26.02 86.74 6.08
CA PRO A 199 27.10 86.30 5.18
C PRO A 199 27.13 84.79 4.86
N ALA A 200 27.65 84.49 3.65
CA ALA A 200 28.33 83.27 3.17
C ALA A 200 27.59 81.90 3.10
N PRO A 201 27.87 81.05 2.07
CA PRO A 201 27.12 79.84 1.81
C PRO A 201 27.75 78.64 2.51
N GLU A 202 27.11 78.11 3.55
CA GLU A 202 27.36 76.74 3.98
C GLU A 202 26.42 75.80 3.22
N THR A 203 27.04 74.83 2.56
CA THR A 203 26.38 73.75 1.85
C THR A 203 25.46 73.00 2.81
N ASN A 204 24.15 73.23 2.73
CA ASN A 204 23.13 72.35 3.29
C ASN A 204 23.14 71.03 2.52
N GLY A 205 24.19 70.23 2.72
CA GLY A 205 24.13 68.80 2.53
C GLY A 205 23.18 68.28 3.59
N LEU A 206 21.93 68.00 3.20
CA LEU A 206 20.99 67.25 4.02
C LEU A 206 21.74 66.00 4.49
N ASP A 207 21.94 65.88 5.81
CA ASP A 207 22.62 64.74 6.39
C ASP A 207 21.70 63.51 6.31
N LEU A 208 21.80 62.79 5.18
CA LEU A 208 21.06 61.56 4.91
C LEU A 208 21.64 60.36 5.68
N SER A 209 22.58 60.57 6.62
CA SER A 209 23.11 59.52 7.48
C SER A 209 22.03 58.81 8.29
N PHE A 210 20.88 59.44 8.55
CA PHE A 210 19.71 58.81 9.18
C PHE A 210 19.20 57.59 8.40
N LEU A 211 19.30 57.58 7.06
CA LEU A 211 18.84 56.47 6.21
C LEU A 211 19.70 55.21 6.36
N THR A 212 20.93 55.32 6.86
CA THR A 212 21.87 54.19 7.01
C THR A 212 22.24 53.91 8.48
N SER A 213 22.12 54.90 9.35
CA SER A 213 22.51 54.81 10.76
C SER A 213 21.37 54.44 11.70
N SER A 214 20.11 54.62 11.29
CA SER A 214 18.96 54.21 12.09
C SER A 214 18.98 52.68 12.35
N PRO A 215 18.73 52.22 13.59
CA PRO A 215 18.72 50.79 13.93
C PRO A 215 17.79 49.96 13.03
N ALA A 216 16.68 50.56 12.60
CA ALA A 216 15.73 49.94 11.67
C ALA A 216 16.32 49.75 10.25
N ALA A 217 17.16 50.69 9.78
CA ALA A 217 17.83 50.60 8.48
C ALA A 217 18.96 49.54 8.46
N ARG A 218 19.69 49.40 9.58
CA ARG A 218 20.72 48.35 9.74
C ARG A 218 20.14 46.94 9.79
N GLN A 219 18.96 46.77 10.38
CA GLN A 219 18.23 45.48 10.31
C GLN A 219 17.79 45.13 8.89
N LEU A 220 17.64 46.12 8.01
CA LEU A 220 17.14 45.95 6.63
C LEU A 220 18.22 45.97 5.53
N ARG A 221 19.52 46.14 5.88
CA ARG A 221 20.67 46.19 4.95
C ARG A 221 20.48 47.15 3.76
N VAL A 222 19.86 48.30 3.98
CA VAL A 222 19.76 49.33 2.94
C VAL A 222 21.14 50.01 2.83
N GLY A 223 21.84 49.83 1.71
CA GLY A 223 23.15 50.43 1.43
C GLY A 223 24.39 49.54 1.59
N VAL A 224 24.24 48.21 1.71
CA VAL A 224 25.38 47.27 1.62
C VAL A 224 25.51 46.78 0.17
N ASP A 225 26.58 47.21 -0.50
CA ASP A 225 27.04 46.61 -1.75
C ASP A 225 27.34 45.12 -1.53
N ALA A 226 26.62 44.26 -2.25
CA ALA A 226 26.98 42.85 -2.38
C ALA A 226 28.17 42.76 -3.37
N GLY A 227 29.39 43.01 -2.90
CA GLY A 227 30.59 42.91 -3.73
C GLY A 227 31.87 42.75 -2.91
N SER A 228 32.65 41.73 -3.27
CA SER A 228 33.99 41.40 -2.75
C SER A 228 34.05 40.53 -1.47
N SER A 229 33.91 39.22 -1.65
CA SER A 229 34.67 38.26 -0.86
C SER A 229 35.88 37.83 -1.69
N ALA A 230 37.06 38.09 -1.12
CA ALA A 230 38.35 38.03 -1.76
C ALA A 230 38.72 36.64 -2.32
N ILE A 231 39.19 36.65 -3.58
CA ILE A 231 40.02 35.62 -4.16
C ILE A 231 41.46 35.97 -3.77
N ALA A 232 42.08 35.15 -2.91
CA ALA A 232 43.50 35.23 -2.60
C ALA A 232 44.17 33.86 -2.88
N GLY A 233 44.77 33.79 -4.06
CA GLY A 233 46.01 33.09 -4.43
C GLY A 233 46.30 31.67 -3.92
N PHE A 234 46.33 30.72 -4.87
CA PHE A 234 47.49 29.84 -5.03
C PHE A 234 47.64 29.43 -6.51
N ALA A 235 48.76 29.80 -7.12
CA ALA A 235 49.15 29.38 -8.46
C ALA A 235 50.10 28.18 -8.35
N GLY A 236 49.89 27.14 -9.16
CA GLY A 236 50.78 25.97 -9.22
C GLY A 236 50.33 24.93 -10.25
N ASN A 237 50.74 25.14 -11.50
CA ASN A 237 50.99 24.25 -12.65
C ASN A 237 50.10 23.03 -13.01
N PRO A 238 50.04 22.67 -14.32
CA PRO A 238 49.18 21.61 -14.86
C PRO A 238 49.90 20.24 -14.92
N GLU A 239 49.13 19.20 -15.28
CA GLU A 239 49.54 17.86 -15.74
C GLU A 239 49.63 16.74 -14.69
N ALA A 240 48.61 15.86 -14.67
CA ALA A 240 48.71 14.39 -14.63
C ALA A 240 47.33 13.75 -14.39
N ALA A 241 46.87 12.89 -15.31
CA ALA A 241 45.91 11.82 -14.99
C ALA A 241 46.67 10.71 -14.24
N PRO A 242 46.03 9.90 -13.35
CA PRO A 242 45.31 8.71 -13.83
C PRO A 242 44.14 8.18 -12.94
N THR A 243 43.33 7.32 -13.58
CA THR A 243 42.49 6.19 -13.11
C THR A 243 42.42 5.77 -11.61
N SER A 244 41.18 5.63 -11.08
CA SER A 244 40.51 4.39 -10.57
C SER A 244 39.21 4.83 -9.83
N LEU A 245 38.01 4.28 -10.04
CA LEU A 245 37.45 2.94 -9.76
C LEU A 245 37.42 2.57 -8.27
N GLY A 246 36.38 3.00 -7.56
CA GLY A 246 36.01 2.51 -6.22
C GLY A 246 35.21 3.52 -5.39
N ASP A 247 34.17 3.04 -4.71
CA ASP A 247 33.46 3.67 -3.58
C ASP A 247 32.45 4.79 -3.84
N PHE A 248 31.24 4.38 -4.28
CA PHE A 248 29.99 4.97 -3.79
C PHE A 248 28.91 3.88 -3.71
N ALA A 249 29.11 2.93 -2.81
CA ALA A 249 28.12 1.89 -2.49
C ALA A 249 27.84 1.87 -0.98
N GLU A 250 27.40 2.99 -0.38
CA GLU A 250 26.97 2.97 1.01
C GLU A 250 26.00 4.11 1.35
N THR A 251 24.80 4.08 0.77
CA THR A 251 23.68 4.91 1.31
C THR A 251 22.29 4.34 0.98
N ARG A 252 22.10 3.03 1.12
CA ARG A 252 20.76 2.40 1.12
C ARG A 252 20.69 1.25 2.13
N ARG A 253 20.54 1.59 3.41
CA ARG A 253 20.10 0.63 4.44
C ARG A 253 19.18 1.33 5.43
N TRP A 254 17.98 1.67 4.99
CA TRP A 254 16.83 1.90 5.87
C TRP A 254 15.57 1.51 5.09
N ILE A 255 14.67 0.77 5.76
CA ILE A 255 13.33 0.29 5.36
C ILE A 255 13.23 -1.18 4.86
N ARG A 256 13.28 -2.11 5.82
CA ARG A 256 12.58 -3.42 5.93
C ARG A 256 13.06 -4.01 7.28
N ASP A 257 12.29 -4.24 8.33
CA ASP A 257 11.10 -5.08 8.50
C ASP A 257 10.37 -4.72 9.82
N PRO A 258 9.04 -4.93 9.94
CA PRO A 258 8.35 -4.94 11.23
C PRO A 258 7.87 -6.36 11.59
N ALA A 259 8.74 -7.20 12.17
CA ALA A 259 8.30 -8.48 12.77
C ALA A 259 9.34 -9.11 13.72
N LYS A 260 9.64 -8.50 14.88
CA LYS A 260 10.08 -9.21 16.10
C LYS A 260 10.39 -8.24 17.24
N THR A 261 9.41 -7.96 18.11
CA THR A 261 9.66 -7.45 19.47
C THR A 261 8.42 -7.69 20.35
N ARG A 262 8.16 -8.94 20.70
CA ARG A 262 7.37 -9.24 21.91
C ARG A 262 7.73 -10.61 22.45
N ARG A 263 8.78 -10.64 23.29
CA ARG A 263 9.03 -11.58 24.39
C ARG A 263 10.45 -11.29 24.85
N GLU A 264 10.55 -10.50 25.91
CA GLU A 264 11.57 -10.58 26.98
C GLU A 264 11.52 -9.28 27.80
N SER A 265 10.82 -9.36 28.93
CA SER A 265 11.08 -8.55 30.12
C SER A 265 10.61 -9.38 31.31
N GLY A 266 11.57 -10.07 31.94
CA GLY A 266 11.36 -10.71 33.23
C GLY A 266 11.50 -9.73 34.39
N LEU A 267 11.26 -10.27 35.58
CA LEU A 267 11.66 -9.77 36.89
C LEU A 267 11.00 -8.46 37.37
N HIS A 268 9.91 -8.62 38.13
CA HIS A 268 9.91 -8.38 39.58
C HIS A 268 8.80 -9.18 40.26
#